data_AF-A0A9X8VG96-F1
#
_entry.id   AF-A0A9X8VG96-F1
#
_cell.length_a   1.000
_cell.length_b   1.000
_cell.length_c   1.000
_cell.angle_alpha   90.00
_cell.angle_beta   90.00
_cell.angle_gamma   90.00
#
_symmetry.space_group_name_H-M   'P 1'
#
loop_
_entity.id
_entity.type
_entity.pdbx_description
1 polymer ?
#
loop_
_entity_poly.entity_id
_entity_poly.type
_entity_poly.pdbx_seq_one_letter_code
_entity_poly.pdbx_strand_id
1 'polypeptide(L)'
;PAFTPDNARQALLAFKGDVYTGLQAQDFSEADFDFAQQHLRMLSGLYGVLRPLDLMMPYRLEMGIKLENPKGKDLYSFWGDQITKKLNEALEQQGDDVVVNLASDEYFKAVKPAKLHGALIKPVFLDEKNGKYKVISFYAKKARGLMSRFIIKNRLTRSEQLADFNLEGYAFDEAASQGNELVFKRPEQA
;
A
#
# COMPACT_ATOMS: atom_id res chain seq x y z
N PRO A 1 -13.44 -24.24 4.38
CA PRO A 1 -14.54 -23.82 3.48
C PRO A 1 -13.98 -23.28 2.16
N ALA A 2 -14.60 -23.62 1.03
CA ALA A 2 -14.29 -22.93 -0.23
C ALA A 2 -14.73 -21.46 -0.13
N PHE A 3 -13.91 -20.55 -0.68
CA PHE A 3 -14.26 -19.14 -0.72
C PHE A 3 -15.16 -18.93 -1.93
N THR A 4 -16.40 -18.52 -1.69
CA THR A 4 -17.38 -18.20 -2.72
C THR A 4 -17.86 -16.77 -2.53
N PRO A 5 -18.42 -16.12 -3.55
CA PRO A 5 -19.04 -14.80 -3.39
C PRO A 5 -20.13 -14.73 -2.31
N ASP A 6 -20.69 -15.87 -1.88
CA ASP A 6 -21.70 -15.95 -0.82
C ASP A 6 -21.11 -15.78 0.59
N ASN A 7 -19.84 -16.15 0.78
CA ASN A 7 -19.17 -16.17 2.09
C ASN A 7 -17.89 -15.32 2.16
N ALA A 8 -17.46 -14.77 1.02
CA ALA A 8 -16.24 -13.99 0.89
C ALA A 8 -16.43 -12.86 -0.12
N ARG A 9 -15.56 -11.85 -0.04
CA ARG A 9 -15.58 -10.68 -0.94
C ARG A 9 -14.16 -10.35 -1.40
N GLN A 10 -14.03 -9.80 -2.61
CA GLN A 10 -12.76 -9.32 -3.13
C GLN A 10 -12.12 -8.33 -2.15
N ALA A 11 -10.83 -8.52 -1.86
CA ALA A 11 -10.15 -7.80 -0.80
C ALA A 11 -10.22 -6.27 -0.97
N LEU A 12 -10.04 -5.74 -2.19
CA LEU A 12 -10.11 -4.30 -2.45
C LEU A 12 -11.50 -3.70 -2.18
N LEU A 13 -12.56 -4.51 -2.32
CA LEU A 13 -13.94 -4.11 -2.10
C LEU A 13 -14.41 -4.35 -0.66
N ALA A 14 -13.79 -5.31 0.02
CA ALA A 14 -14.10 -5.71 1.39
C ALA A 14 -13.53 -4.74 2.42
N PHE A 15 -12.27 -4.33 2.26
CA PHE A 15 -11.65 -3.42 3.22
C PHE A 15 -12.26 -2.01 3.18
N LYS A 16 -12.33 -1.38 4.36
CA LYS A 16 -12.83 -0.02 4.59
C LYS A 16 -11.89 0.72 5.54
N GLY A 17 -11.80 2.03 5.40
CA GLY A 17 -10.94 2.92 6.20
C GLY A 17 -10.23 3.95 5.33
N ASP A 18 -9.49 4.88 5.95
CA ASP A 18 -8.94 6.08 5.29
C ASP A 18 -8.18 5.80 3.98
N VAL A 19 -7.35 4.74 3.95
CA VAL A 19 -6.62 4.32 2.73
C VAL A 19 -7.60 3.95 1.61
N TYR A 20 -8.62 3.15 1.91
CA TYR A 20 -9.59 2.69 0.93
C TYR A 20 -10.57 3.79 0.52
N THR A 21 -10.84 4.75 1.41
CA THR A 21 -11.57 5.98 1.08
C THR A 21 -10.79 6.81 0.06
N GLY A 22 -9.48 7.00 0.22
CA GLY A 22 -8.64 7.69 -0.75
C GLY A 22 -8.48 6.93 -2.08
N LEU A 23 -8.42 5.60 -2.01
CA LEU A 23 -8.33 4.76 -3.22
C LEU A 23 -9.62 4.84 -4.06
N GLN A 24 -10.77 4.82 -3.38
CA GLN A 24 -12.10 4.95 -3.97
C GLN A 24 -12.40 3.91 -5.07
N ALA A 25 -12.12 2.63 -4.79
CA ALA A 25 -12.24 1.54 -5.77
C ALA A 25 -13.66 1.33 -6.32
N GLN A 26 -14.71 1.89 -5.70
CA GLN A 26 -16.08 1.82 -6.21
C GLN A 26 -16.29 2.50 -7.57
N ASP A 27 -15.38 3.37 -7.99
CA ASP A 27 -15.43 4.05 -9.30
C ASP A 27 -14.43 3.48 -10.31
N PHE A 28 -13.84 2.33 -10.01
CA PHE A 28 -12.93 1.65 -10.93
C PHE A 28 -13.72 0.99 -12.06
N SER A 29 -13.24 1.20 -13.28
CA SER A 29 -13.63 0.39 -14.43
C SER A 29 -13.01 -1.00 -14.34
N GLU A 30 -13.46 -1.95 -15.16
CA GLU A 30 -12.82 -3.28 -15.25
C GLU A 30 -11.32 -3.16 -15.57
N ALA A 31 -10.95 -2.28 -16.51
CA ALA A 31 -9.56 -2.03 -16.83
C ALA A 31 -8.75 -1.44 -15.66
N ASP A 32 -9.39 -0.69 -14.74
CA ASP A 32 -8.73 -0.21 -13.52
C ASP A 32 -8.50 -1.37 -12.54
N PHE A 33 -9.47 -2.28 -12.43
CA PHE A 33 -9.32 -3.49 -11.63
C PHE A 33 -8.26 -4.43 -12.19
N ASP A 34 -8.17 -4.59 -13.51
CA ASP A 34 -7.13 -5.42 -14.15
C ASP A 34 -5.73 -4.87 -13.86
N PHE A 35 -5.54 -3.55 -14.05
CA PHE A 35 -4.28 -2.89 -13.72
C PHE A 35 -3.95 -3.01 -12.23
N ALA A 36 -4.93 -2.76 -11.36
CA ALA A 36 -4.74 -2.93 -9.92
C ALA A 36 -4.40 -4.39 -9.58
N GLN A 37 -5.08 -5.36 -10.19
CA GLN A 37 -4.87 -6.78 -9.93
C GLN A 37 -3.44 -7.20 -10.23
N GLN A 38 -2.85 -6.61 -11.28
CA GLN A 38 -1.46 -6.82 -11.64
C GLN A 38 -0.51 -6.11 -10.65
N HIS A 39 -0.69 -4.81 -10.41
CA HIS A 39 0.34 -3.97 -9.76
C HIS A 39 0.10 -3.61 -8.29
N LEU A 40 -1.07 -3.85 -7.71
CA LEU A 40 -1.38 -3.56 -6.30
C LEU A 40 -1.35 -4.83 -5.45
N ARG A 41 -0.75 -4.75 -4.26
CA ARG A 41 -0.80 -5.80 -3.23
C ARG A 41 -1.19 -5.19 -1.89
N MET A 42 -2.07 -5.87 -1.15
CA MET A 42 -2.41 -5.51 0.22
C MET A 42 -1.76 -6.48 1.20
N LEU A 43 -1.01 -5.95 2.17
CA LEU A 43 -0.44 -6.75 3.25
C LEU A 43 -1.51 -7.08 4.30
N SER A 44 -1.51 -8.30 4.81
CA SER A 44 -2.53 -8.82 5.72
C SER A 44 -1.89 -9.68 6.82
N GLY A 45 -2.30 -9.48 8.07
CA GLY A 45 -1.85 -10.33 9.18
C GLY A 45 -2.28 -11.79 9.02
N LEU A 46 -3.48 -12.04 8.48
CA LEU A 46 -4.03 -13.39 8.29
C LEU A 46 -3.65 -14.01 6.94
N TYR A 47 -3.71 -13.22 5.86
CA TYR A 47 -3.53 -13.72 4.50
C TYR A 47 -2.12 -13.46 3.93
N GLY A 48 -1.28 -12.71 4.64
CA GLY A 48 0.06 -12.36 4.20
C GLY A 48 0.04 -11.29 3.11
N VAL A 49 -0.24 -11.70 1.87
CA VAL A 49 -0.31 -10.85 0.67
C VAL A 49 -1.60 -11.17 -0.09
N LEU A 50 -2.44 -10.16 -0.30
CA LEU A 50 -3.67 -10.25 -1.09
C LEU A 50 -3.53 -9.42 -2.37
N ARG A 51 -4.03 -9.96 -3.48
CA ARG A 51 -4.32 -9.17 -4.69
C ARG A 51 -5.71 -8.53 -4.58
N PRO A 52 -5.98 -7.43 -5.31
CA PRO A 52 -7.27 -6.75 -5.31
C PRO A 52 -8.52 -7.62 -5.39
N LEU A 53 -8.51 -8.62 -6.27
CA LEU A 53 -9.64 -9.49 -6.57
C LEU A 53 -9.60 -10.83 -5.83
N ASP A 54 -8.60 -11.08 -4.98
CA ASP A 54 -8.61 -12.28 -4.14
C ASP A 54 -9.79 -12.21 -3.16
N LEU A 55 -10.57 -13.29 -3.10
CA LEU A 55 -11.65 -13.41 -2.12
C LEU A 55 -11.05 -13.54 -0.71
N MET A 56 -11.67 -12.87 0.25
CA MET A 56 -11.35 -12.98 1.67
C MET A 56 -12.62 -13.06 2.52
N MET A 57 -12.52 -13.80 3.62
CA MET A 57 -13.54 -13.84 4.66
C MET A 57 -13.26 -12.72 5.68
N PRO A 58 -14.29 -12.26 6.42
CA PRO A 58 -14.10 -11.25 7.45
C PRO A 58 -13.17 -11.77 8.55
N TYR A 59 -12.22 -10.93 8.95
CA TYR A 59 -11.31 -11.21 10.05
C TYR A 59 -10.85 -9.89 10.68
N ARG A 60 -10.30 -9.97 11.89
CA ARG A 60 -9.55 -8.88 12.51
C ARG A 60 -8.28 -9.45 13.13
N LEU A 61 -7.18 -9.26 12.42
CA LEU A 61 -5.85 -9.72 12.83
C LEU A 61 -4.80 -8.77 12.24
N GLU A 62 -4.53 -7.69 12.97
CA GLU A 62 -3.53 -6.69 12.63
C GLU A 62 -2.11 -7.26 12.68
N MET A 63 -1.21 -6.82 11.79
CA MET A 63 0.14 -7.39 11.67
C MET A 63 0.95 -7.22 12.97
N GLY A 64 0.71 -6.14 13.72
CA GLY A 64 1.37 -5.87 14.99
C GLY A 64 0.93 -6.71 16.18
N ILE A 65 -0.09 -7.58 16.04
CA ILE A 65 -0.60 -8.36 17.17
C ILE A 65 0.45 -9.37 17.67
N LYS A 66 0.57 -9.47 19.00
CA LYS A 66 1.38 -10.51 19.65
C LYS A 66 0.55 -11.78 19.77
N LEU A 67 0.61 -12.60 18.73
CA LEU A 67 -0.02 -13.91 18.70
C LEU A 67 1.05 -14.99 18.68
N GLU A 68 1.20 -15.69 19.80
CA GLU A 68 2.12 -16.83 19.88
C GLU A 68 1.66 -17.95 18.94
N ASN A 69 2.61 -18.53 18.22
CA ASN A 69 2.39 -19.56 17.22
C ASN A 69 3.65 -20.44 17.11
N PRO A 70 3.58 -21.62 16.44
CA PRO A 70 4.73 -22.54 16.37
C PRO A 70 6.02 -21.95 15.76
N LYS A 71 5.95 -20.81 15.07
CA LYS A 71 7.10 -20.13 14.47
C LYS A 71 7.60 -18.94 15.30
N GLY A 72 6.95 -18.59 16.41
CA GLY A 72 7.42 -17.53 17.32
C GLY A 72 6.30 -16.79 18.05
N LYS A 73 6.66 -15.64 18.64
CA LYS A 73 5.80 -14.85 19.54
C LYS A 73 4.84 -13.87 18.86
N ASP A 74 4.98 -13.67 17.55
CA ASP A 74 4.24 -12.69 16.77
C ASP A 74 4.09 -13.08 15.30
N LEU A 75 3.31 -12.29 14.56
CA LEU A 75 3.06 -12.53 13.13
C LEU A 75 4.26 -12.21 12.25
N TYR A 76 5.18 -11.32 12.68
CA TYR A 76 6.42 -11.08 11.95
C TYR A 76 7.29 -12.34 11.90
N SER A 77 7.36 -13.06 13.02
CA SER A 77 8.07 -14.34 13.13
C SER A 77 7.35 -15.43 12.32
N PHE A 78 6.00 -15.47 12.38
CA PHE A 78 5.18 -16.41 11.62
C PHE A 78 5.39 -16.29 10.11
N TRP A 79 5.32 -15.06 9.59
CA TRP A 79 5.47 -14.81 8.15
C TRP A 79 6.92 -14.94 7.70
N GLY A 80 7.89 -14.55 8.53
CA GLY A 80 9.32 -14.67 8.21
C GLY A 80 9.64 -13.96 6.87
N ASP A 81 10.10 -14.73 5.89
CA ASP A 81 10.40 -14.24 4.54
C ASP A 81 9.24 -14.42 3.53
N GLN A 82 8.17 -15.13 3.90
CA GLN A 82 7.14 -15.58 2.94
C GLN A 82 6.47 -14.42 2.20
N ILE A 83 6.16 -13.32 2.90
CA ILE A 83 5.60 -12.11 2.30
C ILE A 83 6.55 -11.53 1.25
N THR A 84 7.84 -11.43 1.57
CA THR A 84 8.83 -10.85 0.65
C THR A 84 9.01 -11.74 -0.58
N LYS A 85 9.07 -13.06 -0.39
CA LYS A 85 9.12 -14.03 -1.51
C LYS A 85 7.92 -13.87 -2.44
N LYS A 86 6.71 -13.73 -1.88
CA LYS A 86 5.49 -13.54 -2.68
C LYS A 86 5.48 -12.23 -3.47
N LEU A 87 6.06 -11.16 -2.91
CA LEU A 87 6.24 -9.90 -3.63
C LEU A 87 7.28 -10.04 -4.75
N ASN A 88 8.40 -10.72 -4.52
CA ASN A 88 9.41 -10.99 -5.55
C ASN A 88 8.85 -11.84 -6.71
N GLU A 89 8.04 -12.86 -6.41
CA GLU A 89 7.33 -13.65 -7.44
C GLU A 89 6.44 -12.75 -8.31
N ALA A 90 5.74 -11.79 -7.71
CA ALA A 90 4.90 -10.86 -8.45
C ALA A 90 5.74 -9.94 -9.36
N LEU A 91 6.85 -9.39 -8.84
CA LEU A 91 7.79 -8.56 -9.60
C LEU A 91 8.37 -9.31 -10.81
N GLU A 92 8.82 -10.55 -10.61
CA GLU A 92 9.38 -11.37 -11.68
C GLU A 92 8.34 -11.70 -12.76
N GLN A 93 7.11 -12.03 -12.37
CA GLN A 93 6.03 -12.37 -13.30
C GLN A 93 5.60 -11.18 -14.19
N GLN A 94 5.65 -9.96 -13.65
CA GLN A 94 5.26 -8.76 -14.38
C GLN A 94 6.45 -8.08 -15.09
N GLY A 95 7.68 -8.42 -14.73
CA GLY A 95 8.89 -7.76 -15.24
C GLY A 95 9.13 -6.38 -14.64
N ASP A 96 8.53 -6.08 -13.49
CA ASP A 96 8.73 -4.81 -12.79
C ASP A 96 9.96 -4.90 -11.89
N ASP A 97 10.63 -3.76 -11.71
CA ASP A 97 11.83 -3.59 -10.90
C ASP A 97 11.68 -2.50 -9.84
N VAL A 98 10.45 -2.02 -9.59
CA VAL A 98 10.15 -1.00 -8.57
C VAL A 98 9.02 -1.45 -7.66
N VAL A 99 9.18 -1.23 -6.35
CA VAL A 99 8.12 -1.39 -5.35
C VAL A 99 7.82 -0.04 -4.72
N VAL A 100 6.58 0.44 -4.90
CA VAL A 100 6.10 1.66 -4.24
C VAL A 100 5.46 1.29 -2.90
N ASN A 101 6.15 1.60 -1.79
CA ASN A 101 5.65 1.35 -0.45
C ASN A 101 4.70 2.45 0.02
N LEU A 102 3.41 2.15 -0.08
CA LEU A 102 2.30 2.95 0.48
C LEU A 102 1.66 2.29 1.72
N ALA A 103 2.30 1.28 2.29
CA ALA A 103 1.84 0.63 3.52
C ALA A 103 2.25 1.44 4.76
N SER A 104 1.62 1.17 5.91
CA SER A 104 2.15 1.65 7.19
C SER A 104 3.39 0.84 7.59
N ASP A 105 4.24 1.42 8.44
CA ASP A 105 5.43 0.75 8.95
C ASP A 105 5.10 -0.58 9.67
N GLU A 106 3.94 -0.66 10.33
CA GLU A 106 3.46 -1.89 10.96
C GLU A 106 3.35 -3.04 9.95
N TYR A 107 2.73 -2.81 8.80
CA TYR A 107 2.60 -3.85 7.78
C TYR A 107 3.92 -4.04 7.01
N PHE A 108 4.61 -2.96 6.65
CA PHE A 108 5.84 -3.03 5.88
C PHE A 108 6.99 -3.73 6.64
N LYS A 109 6.98 -3.73 7.98
CA LYS A 109 7.93 -4.50 8.81
C LYS A 109 7.89 -6.02 8.55
N ALA A 110 6.79 -6.54 7.99
CA ALA A 110 6.70 -7.93 7.56
C ALA A 110 7.43 -8.21 6.23
N VAL A 111 7.77 -7.17 5.47
CA VAL A 111 8.64 -7.23 4.28
C VAL A 111 10.11 -7.12 4.72
N LYS A 112 11.03 -7.76 4.00
CA LYS A 112 12.47 -7.73 4.23
C LYS A 112 13.13 -6.94 3.09
N PRO A 113 13.35 -5.62 3.24
CA PRO A 113 13.88 -4.78 2.15
C PRO A 113 15.18 -5.30 1.55
N ALA A 114 16.08 -5.84 2.38
CA ALA A 114 17.35 -6.41 1.92
C ALA A 114 17.21 -7.68 1.04
N LYS A 115 16.01 -8.28 0.98
CA LYS A 115 15.69 -9.45 0.16
C LYS A 115 14.68 -9.13 -0.94
N LEU A 116 14.20 -7.90 -1.02
CA LEU A 116 13.23 -7.48 -2.02
C LEU A 116 13.94 -7.31 -3.35
N HIS A 117 13.36 -7.84 -4.43
CA HIS A 117 13.85 -7.57 -5.77
C HIS A 117 13.38 -6.17 -6.19
N GLY A 118 14.22 -5.43 -6.90
CA GLY A 118 13.89 -4.08 -7.36
C GLY A 118 14.12 -2.94 -6.37
N ALA A 119 13.99 -1.72 -6.87
CA ALA A 119 14.12 -0.48 -6.13
C ALA A 119 12.88 -0.22 -5.29
N LEU A 120 13.08 0.04 -4.00
CA LEU A 120 12.00 0.42 -3.09
C LEU A 120 11.83 1.94 -3.11
N ILE A 121 10.65 2.46 -3.43
CA ILE A 121 10.31 3.89 -3.33
C ILE A 121 9.23 4.08 -2.25
N LYS A 122 9.34 5.13 -1.44
CA LYS A 122 8.42 5.43 -0.35
C LYS A 122 7.88 6.86 -0.46
N PRO A 123 6.68 7.06 -1.00
CA PRO A 123 5.98 8.34 -0.89
C PRO A 123 5.67 8.68 0.58
N VAL A 124 6.03 9.89 1.00
CA VAL A 124 5.81 10.42 2.34
C VAL A 124 4.90 11.64 2.24
N PHE A 125 3.77 11.61 2.93
CA PHE A 125 2.78 12.69 2.89
C PHE A 125 2.86 13.51 4.18
N LEU A 126 3.14 14.80 4.03
CA LEU A 126 3.25 15.75 5.13
C LEU A 126 2.16 16.82 5.00
N ASP A 127 1.51 17.10 6.10
CA ASP A 127 0.52 18.15 6.20
C ASP A 127 1.07 19.26 7.09
N GLU A 128 0.82 20.51 6.72
CA GLU A 128 1.14 21.65 7.54
C GLU A 128 0.18 21.75 8.73
N LYS A 129 0.74 22.04 9.91
CA LYS A 129 -0.02 22.41 11.09
C LYS A 129 0.81 23.35 11.94
N ASN A 130 0.30 24.55 12.19
CA ASN A 130 1.03 25.61 12.92
C ASN A 130 2.39 25.95 12.25
N GLY A 131 2.42 26.10 10.93
CA GLY A 131 3.62 26.47 10.17
C GLY A 131 4.69 25.37 10.04
N LYS A 132 4.38 24.13 10.43
CA LYS A 132 5.30 22.99 10.34
C LYS A 132 4.66 21.81 9.62
N TYR A 133 5.38 21.25 8.66
CA TYR A 133 5.00 20.04 7.92
C TYR A 133 5.34 18.79 8.74
N LYS A 134 4.35 17.91 8.92
CA LYS A 134 4.53 16.63 9.62
C LYS A 134 3.54 15.59 9.13
N VAL A 135 3.81 14.33 9.40
CA VAL A 135 2.86 13.24 9.14
C VAL A 135 1.66 13.38 10.09
N ILE A 136 0.47 13.61 9.55
CA ILE A 136 -0.80 13.54 10.28
C ILE A 136 -1.47 12.23 9.89
N SER A 137 -1.54 11.27 10.83
CA SER A 137 -1.84 9.86 10.54
C SER A 137 -3.09 9.62 9.69
N PHE A 138 -4.20 10.32 9.95
CA PHE A 138 -5.45 10.17 9.19
C PHE A 138 -5.28 10.66 7.74
N TYR A 139 -4.67 11.83 7.55
CA TYR A 139 -4.39 12.39 6.22
C TYR A 139 -3.38 11.56 5.45
N ALA A 140 -2.29 11.15 6.08
CA ALA A 140 -1.28 10.30 5.45
C ALA A 140 -1.84 8.95 5.00
N LYS A 141 -2.77 8.34 5.76
CA LYS A 141 -3.47 7.11 5.33
C LYS A 141 -4.32 7.38 4.09
N LYS A 142 -5.13 8.44 4.09
CA LYS A 142 -5.94 8.79 2.92
C LYS A 142 -5.07 9.11 1.70
N ALA A 143 -3.98 9.87 1.88
CA ALA A 143 -3.04 10.23 0.84
C ALA A 143 -2.35 9.03 0.20
N ARG A 144 -2.01 8.00 0.98
CA ARG A 144 -1.54 6.71 0.43
C ARG A 144 -2.56 6.08 -0.51
N GLY A 145 -3.84 6.11 -0.13
CA GLY A 145 -4.95 5.69 -0.99
C GLY A 145 -5.04 6.51 -2.29
N LEU A 146 -4.96 7.84 -2.17
CA LEU A 146 -4.98 8.77 -3.30
C LEU A 146 -3.79 8.54 -4.25
N MET A 147 -2.59 8.27 -3.73
CA MET A 147 -1.42 7.95 -4.55
C MET A 147 -1.60 6.61 -5.28
N SER A 148 -2.06 5.56 -4.58
CA SER A 148 -2.39 4.30 -5.24
C SER A 148 -3.43 4.50 -6.35
N ARG A 149 -4.46 5.31 -6.09
CA ARG A 149 -5.47 5.69 -7.10
C ARG A 149 -4.84 6.42 -8.28
N PHE A 150 -3.97 7.38 -8.03
CA PHE A 150 -3.29 8.15 -9.06
C PHE A 150 -2.44 7.27 -9.96
N ILE A 151 -1.66 6.35 -9.38
CA ILE A 151 -0.87 5.34 -10.10
C ILE A 151 -1.79 4.50 -11.00
N ILE A 152 -2.86 3.96 -10.43
CA ILE A 152 -3.79 3.08 -11.15
C ILE A 152 -4.48 3.84 -12.27
N LYS A 153 -5.20 4.93 -11.97
CA LYS A 153 -6.02 5.68 -12.94
C LYS A 153 -5.20 6.24 -14.11
N ASN A 154 -3.94 6.62 -13.87
CA ASN A 154 -3.07 7.15 -14.91
C ASN A 154 -2.16 6.09 -15.56
N ARG A 155 -2.27 4.82 -15.14
CA ARG A 155 -1.48 3.69 -15.67
C ARG A 155 0.02 3.99 -15.65
N LEU A 156 0.50 4.51 -14.51
CA LEU A 156 1.91 4.89 -14.40
C LEU A 156 2.81 3.65 -14.48
N THR A 157 3.89 3.74 -15.25
CA THR A 157 4.83 2.64 -15.47
C THR A 157 6.26 3.02 -15.09
N ARG A 158 6.51 4.28 -14.71
CA ARG A 158 7.83 4.77 -14.32
C ARG A 158 7.77 5.54 -13.01
N SER A 159 8.77 5.35 -12.17
CA SER A 159 8.86 5.95 -10.84
C SER A 159 8.83 7.48 -10.85
N GLU A 160 9.40 8.10 -11.88
CA GLU A 160 9.51 9.57 -11.97
C GLU A 160 8.13 10.22 -12.09
N GLN A 161 7.15 9.50 -12.65
CA GLN A 161 5.78 9.99 -12.81
C GLN A 161 5.05 10.15 -11.48
N LEU A 162 5.57 9.58 -10.38
CA LEU A 162 5.00 9.77 -9.04
C LEU A 162 5.08 11.24 -8.60
N ALA A 163 6.08 11.99 -9.07
CA ALA A 163 6.25 13.41 -8.75
C ALA A 163 5.09 14.29 -9.27
N ASP A 164 4.34 13.81 -10.28
CA ASP A 164 3.18 14.52 -10.83
C ASP A 164 1.92 14.43 -9.93
N PHE A 165 1.98 13.67 -8.84
CA PHE A 165 0.87 13.53 -7.90
C PHE A 165 0.50 14.87 -7.24
N ASN A 166 -0.75 15.29 -7.46
CA ASN A 166 -1.26 16.59 -7.01
C ASN A 166 -2.69 16.55 -6.42
N LEU A 167 -3.18 15.37 -6.01
CA LEU A 167 -4.54 15.23 -5.52
C LEU A 167 -4.72 15.86 -4.13
N GLU A 168 -5.90 16.45 -3.90
CA GLU A 168 -6.30 17.07 -2.63
C GLU A 168 -5.32 18.13 -2.08
N GLY A 169 -4.55 18.78 -2.95
CA GLY A 169 -3.63 19.87 -2.60
C GLY A 169 -2.25 19.44 -2.11
N TYR A 170 -1.92 18.15 -2.21
CA TYR A 170 -0.52 17.71 -2.08
C TYR A 170 0.29 18.17 -3.29
N ALA A 171 1.57 18.43 -3.10
CA ALA A 171 2.54 18.69 -4.17
C ALA A 171 3.88 18.05 -3.82
N PHE A 172 4.61 17.58 -4.83
CA PHE A 172 5.95 17.03 -4.66
C PHE A 172 6.93 18.12 -4.20
N ASP A 173 7.78 17.77 -3.23
CA ASP A 173 8.86 18.61 -2.72
C ASP A 173 10.21 17.91 -2.96
N GLU A 174 10.87 18.28 -4.05
CA GLU A 174 12.16 17.72 -4.45
C GLU A 174 13.25 17.98 -3.38
N ALA A 175 13.27 19.18 -2.79
CA ALA A 175 14.28 19.56 -1.81
C ALA A 175 14.15 18.78 -0.49
N ALA A 176 12.94 18.36 -0.13
CA ALA A 176 12.69 17.50 1.02
C ALA A 176 12.82 15.99 0.71
N SER A 177 12.89 15.61 -0.56
CA SER A 177 13.01 14.22 -1.00
C SER A 177 14.47 13.75 -0.99
N GLN A 178 14.72 12.55 -0.47
CA GLN A 178 16.08 12.03 -0.36
C GLN A 178 16.10 10.50 -0.49
N GLY A 179 17.11 10.01 -1.22
CA GLY A 179 17.31 8.58 -1.41
C GLY A 179 16.11 7.97 -2.11
N ASN A 180 15.33 7.18 -1.37
CA ASN A 180 14.12 6.56 -1.90
C ASN A 180 12.81 7.14 -1.36
N GLU A 181 12.87 8.19 -0.53
CA GLU A 181 11.69 8.87 -0.03
C GLU A 181 11.31 10.03 -0.95
N LEU A 182 10.06 10.01 -1.43
CA LEU A 182 9.45 11.09 -2.22
C LEU A 182 8.49 11.85 -1.31
N VAL A 183 8.82 13.08 -0.97
CA VAL A 183 8.04 13.90 -0.03
C VAL A 183 6.99 14.69 -0.79
N PHE A 184 5.75 14.59 -0.33
CA PHE A 184 4.61 15.37 -0.81
C PHE A 184 4.06 16.21 0.34
N LYS A 185 3.94 17.51 0.14
CA LYS A 185 3.48 18.47 1.15
C LYS A 185 2.11 19.02 0.79
N ARG A 186 1.26 19.20 1.80
CA ARG A 186 -0.02 19.90 1.69
C ARG A 186 -0.10 21.02 2.72
N PRO A 187 -0.29 22.29 2.29
CA PRO A 187 -0.45 23.41 3.21
C PRO A 187 -1.77 23.31 4.00
N GLU A 188 -1.84 24.00 5.13
CA GLU A 188 -3.07 24.08 5.93
C GLU A 188 -4.11 24.86 5.12
N GLN A 189 -5.28 24.26 4.90
CA GLN A 189 -6.37 24.96 4.22
C GLN A 189 -6.94 26.00 5.18
N ALA A 190 -7.02 27.26 4.72
CA ALA A 190 -7.61 28.37 5.47
C ALA A 190 -9.11 28.17 5.71
#